data_AF-A0A965A986-F1
#
_entry.id   AF-A0A965A986-F1
#
_cell.length_a   1.000
_cell.length_b   1.000
_cell.length_c   1.000
_cell.angle_alpha   90.00
_cell.angle_beta   90.00
_cell.angle_gamma   90.00
#
_symmetry.space_group_name_H-M   'P 1'
#
loop_
_entity.id
_entity.type
_entity.pdbx_description
1 polymer ?
#
loop_
_entity_poly.entity_id
_entity_poly.type
_entity_poly.pdbx_seq_one_letter_code
_entity_poly.pdbx_strand_id
1 'polypeptide(L)' 'MSLILSLETSVDSCSVALHENGVLLHSELIKEPQAHATRLALLIQTSLQSSNRSMNELNAVAITSGPGS' A
#
# COMPACT_ATOMS: atom_id res chain seq x y z
N MET A 1 8.11 13.30 12.08
CA MET A 1 7.71 11.89 11.88
C MET A 1 7.07 11.78 10.52
N SER A 2 7.39 10.74 9.75
CA SER A 2 6.88 10.54 8.39
C SER A 2 6.21 9.17 8.27
N LEU A 3 4.88 9.15 8.12
CA LEU A 3 4.08 7.99 7.79
C LEU A 3 3.85 7.96 6.27
N ILE A 4 4.36 6.93 5.60
CA ILE A 4 4.35 6.81 4.14
C ILE A 4 3.65 5.50 3.76
N LEU A 5 2.66 5.62 2.88
CA LEU A 5 1.99 4.48 2.25
C LEU A 5 2.63 4.22 0.89
N SER A 6 3.09 3.01 0.62
CA SER A 6 3.68 2.61 -0.66
C SER A 6 2.75 1.65 -1.39
N LEU A 7 2.43 1.94 -2.64
CA LEU A 7 1.52 1.17 -3.48
C LEU A 7 2.24 0.67 -4.73
N GLU A 8 2.07 -0.61 -5.05
CA GLU A 8 2.58 -1.24 -6.26
C GLU A 8 1.45 -2.05 -6.90
N THR A 9 1.17 -1.79 -8.19
CA THR A 9 0.05 -2.37 -8.93
C THR A 9 0.47 -2.99 -10.28
N SER A 10 1.73 -3.40 -10.43
CA SER A 10 2.23 -3.99 -11.68
C SER A 10 1.63 -5.36 -11.98
N VAL A 11 1.11 -5.50 -13.20
CA VAL A 11 0.64 -6.68 -13.99
C VAL A 11 -0.03 -7.81 -13.23
N ASP A 12 0.72 -8.52 -12.38
CA ASP A 12 0.29 -9.78 -11.75
C ASP A 12 0.23 -9.67 -10.21
N SER A 13 0.56 -8.51 -9.65
CA SER A 13 0.62 -8.32 -8.20
C SER A 13 0.19 -6.93 -7.74
N CYS A 14 -0.66 -6.91 -6.73
CA CYS A 14 -1.04 -5.70 -5.99
C CYS A 14 -0.41 -5.77 -4.60
N SER A 15 0.36 -4.77 -4.20
CA SER A 15 0.92 -4.70 -2.85
C SER A 15 0.83 -3.32 -2.23
N VAL A 16 0.73 -3.33 -0.90
CA VAL A 16 0.66 -2.15 -0.06
C VAL A 16 1.66 -2.32 1.08
N ALA A 17 2.42 -1.28 1.38
CA ALA A 17 3.28 -1.23 2.56
C ALA A 17 3.13 0.10 3.30
N LEU A 18 3.12 0.04 4.63
CA LEU A 18 3.06 1.22 5.50
C LEU A 18 4.38 1.35 6.26
N HIS A 19 5.02 2.52 6.11
CA HIS A 19 6.27 2.84 6.79
C HIS A 19 6.09 4.03 7.71
N GLU A 20 6.68 3.97 8.90
CA GLU A 20 6.76 5.09 9.82
C GLU A 20 8.22 5.35 10.18
N ASN A 21 8.71 6.57 9.88
CA ASN A 21 10.09 6.97 10.17
C ASN A 21 11.15 6.01 9.60
N GLY A 22 10.89 5.46 8.41
CA GLY A 22 11.76 4.49 7.74
C GLY A 22 11.62 3.05 8.24
N VAL A 23 10.75 2.78 9.21
CA VAL A 23 10.46 1.42 9.71
C VAL A 23 9.21 0.89 9.04
N LEU A 24 9.26 -0.34 8.53
CA LEU A 24 8.10 -1.05 8.01
C LEU A 24 7.16 -1.46 9.16
N LEU A 25 5.93 -0.95 9.13
CA LEU A 25 4.89 -1.32 10.10
C LEU A 25 4.04 -2.49 9.60
N HIS A 26 3.74 -2.50 8.31
CA HIS A 26 2.88 -3.51 7.70
C HIS A 26 3.15 -3.62 6.19
N SER A 27 2.99 -4.82 5.64
CA SER A 27 3.02 -5.05 4.20
C SER A 27 2.10 -6.20 3.82
N GLU A 28 1.37 -6.05 2.73
CA GLU A 28 0.49 -7.07 2.18
C GLU A 28 0.67 -7.16 0.66
N LEU A 29 0.62 -8.39 0.13
CA LEU A 29 0.79 -8.71 -1.28
C LEU A 29 -0.32 -9.66 -1.72
N ILE A 30 -1.07 -9.27 -2.74
CA ILE A 30 -2.03 -10.11 -3.44
C ILE A 30 -1.48 -10.43 -4.83
N LYS A 31 -1.41 -11.73 -5.15
CA LYS A 31 -1.04 -12.24 -6.47
C LYS A 31 -2.27 -12.79 -7.17
N GLU A 32 -3.18 -11.89 -7.54
CA GLU A 32 -4.41 -12.22 -8.27
C GLU A 32 -4.47 -11.39 -9.55
N PRO A 33 -4.55 -12.03 -10.74
CA PRO A 33 -4.73 -11.31 -12.00
C PRO A 33 -6.00 -10.47 -11.95
N GLN A 34 -5.92 -9.20 -12.42
CA GLN A 34 -7.05 -8.26 -12.51
C GLN A 34 -7.68 -7.79 -11.18
N ALA A 35 -7.06 -8.07 -10.03
CA ALA A 35 -7.60 -7.68 -8.72
C ALA A 35 -7.35 -6.20 -8.31
N HIS A 36 -6.60 -5.43 -9.09
CA HIS A 36 -6.10 -4.11 -8.68
C HIS A 36 -7.21 -3.09 -8.35
N ALA A 37 -8.26 -3.00 -9.17
CA ALA A 37 -9.30 -1.98 -8.99
C ALA A 37 -10.20 -2.25 -7.77
N THR A 38 -10.41 -3.53 -7.42
CA THR A 38 -11.33 -3.93 -6.35
C THR A 38 -10.64 -4.24 -5.03
N ARG A 39 -9.35 -4.65 -5.05
CA ARG A 39 -8.64 -5.07 -3.83
C ARG A 39 -7.70 -4.01 -3.26
N LEU A 40 -7.20 -3.06 -4.06
CA LEU A 40 -6.25 -2.04 -3.56
C LEU A 40 -6.84 -1.23 -2.39
N ALA A 41 -8.08 -0.76 -2.53
CA ALA A 41 -8.74 -0.01 -1.46
C ALA A 41 -8.89 -0.82 -0.17
N LEU A 42 -9.20 -2.11 -0.28
CA LEU A 42 -9.29 -3.04 0.86
C LEU A 42 -7.92 -3.27 1.49
N LEU A 43 -6.87 -3.46 0.68
CA LEU A 43 -5.50 -3.62 1.18
C LEU A 43 -5.02 -2.39 1.95
N ILE A 44 -5.30 -1.19 1.43
CA ILE A 44 -4.98 0.07 2.11
C ILE A 44 -5.72 0.14 3.45
N GLN A 45 -7.01 -0.17 3.45
CA GLN A 45 -7.82 -0.15 4.67
C GLN A 45 -7.30 -1.14 5.71
N THR A 46 -7.04 -2.38 5.33
CA THR A 46 -6.49 -3.42 6.20
C THR A 46 -5.12 -3.01 6.74
N SER A 47 -4.21 -2.52 5.88
CA SER A 47 -2.87 -2.12 6.31
C SER A 47 -2.88 -1.00 7.35
N LEU A 48 -3.77 -0.01 7.20
CA LEU A 48 -3.95 1.06 8.16
C LEU A 48 -4.55 0.55 9.47
N GLN A 49 -5.60 -0.26 9.40
CA GLN A 49 -6.24 -0.85 10.57
C GLN A 49 -5.29 -1.76 11.36
N SER A 50 -4.53 -2.64 10.68
CA SER A 50 -3.54 -3.52 11.31
C SER A 50 -2.40 -2.75 12.00
N SER A 51 -2.15 -1.52 11.58
CA SER A 51 -1.12 -0.65 12.16
C SER A 51 -1.69 0.36 13.17
N ASN A 52 -2.98 0.31 13.47
CA ASN A 52 -3.72 1.33 14.26
C ASN A 52 -3.49 2.76 13.75
N ARG A 53 -3.42 2.93 12.42
CA ARG A 53 -3.26 4.22 11.76
C ARG A 53 -4.49 4.60 10.96
N SER A 54 -4.60 5.88 10.65
CA SER A 54 -5.66 6.46 9.83
C SER A 54 -5.08 7.12 8.57
N MET A 55 -5.92 7.26 7.55
CA MET A 55 -5.55 7.90 6.28
C MET A 55 -5.07 9.35 6.49
N ASN A 56 -5.63 10.06 7.49
CA ASN A 56 -5.31 11.45 7.79
C ASN A 56 -3.92 11.64 8.42
N GLU A 57 -3.29 10.56 8.90
CA GLU A 57 -1.93 10.58 9.45
C GLU A 57 -0.86 10.44 8.36
N LEU A 58 -1.23 10.08 7.13
CA LEU A 58 -0.26 9.91 6.06
C LEU A 58 0.38 11.24 5.67
N ASN A 59 1.70 11.24 5.59
CA ASN A 59 2.47 12.37 5.08
C ASN A 59 2.67 12.30 3.57
N ALA A 60 2.70 11.09 3.00
CA ALA A 60 2.85 10.87 1.57
C ALA A 60 2.31 9.50 1.14
N VAL A 61 1.99 9.41 -0.15
CA VAL A 61 1.74 8.14 -0.83
C VAL A 61 2.79 7.98 -1.93
N ALA A 62 3.62 6.96 -1.80
CA ALA A 62 4.55 6.53 -2.83
C ALA A 62 3.83 5.55 -3.75
N ILE A 63 3.95 5.77 -5.05
CA ILE A 63 3.40 4.90 -6.09
C ILE A 63 4.51 4.52 -7.06
N THR A 64 4.44 3.33 -7.63
CA THR A 64 5.38 2.93 -8.68
C THR A 64 5.09 3.71 -9.95
N SER A 65 6.10 4.36 -10.53
CA SER A 65 5.98 5.14 -11.78
C SER A 65 5.96 4.27 -13.06
N GLY A 66 6.19 2.96 -12.92
CA GLY A 66 6.38 2.07 -14.06
C GLY A 66 7.78 2.17 -14.72
N PRO A 67 8.02 1.44 -15.82
CA PRO A 67 7.00 0.81 -16.68
C PRO A 67 6.32 -0.40 -16.01
N GLY A 68 5.01 -0.49 -16.15
CA GLY A 68 4.17 -1.65 -15.83
C GLY A 68 3.15 -1.80 -16.95
N SER A 69 2.58 -3.01 -17.15
CA SER A 69 1.79 -3.44 -18.34
C SER A 69 1.14 -2.32 -19.15
#